data_AF-A0A7I7W6T5-F1
#
_entry.id   AF-A0A7I7W6T5-F1
#
_cell.length_a   1.000
_cell.length_b   1.000
_cell.length_c   1.000
_cell.angle_alpha   90.00
_cell.angle_beta   90.00
_cell.angle_gamma   90.00
#
_symmetry.space_group_name_H-M   'P 1'
#
loop_
_entity.id
_entity.type
_entity.pdbx_description
1 polymer ?
#
loop_
_entity_poly.entity_id
_entity_poly.type
_entity_poly.pdbx_seq_one_letter_code
_entity_poly.pdbx_strand_id
1 'polypeptide(L)'
;MDTSTFLERLNEDLATEYQSIVQYTQHIATIKGPEYHSITEELDRHLAQELQHAKILAQQIDFLGGTPTVTVPGVPDVTDGASALKADVELERRQLDRYRQRVMDATDLGLPDVAEALRPLLQQTQDHVRELEDALGG
;
A
#
# COMPACT_ATOMS: atom_id res chain seq x y z
N MET A 1 -21.16 9.07 4.74
CA MET A 1 -19.87 9.52 5.31
C MET A 1 -19.67 10.98 4.92
N ASP A 2 -18.97 11.80 5.70
CA ASP A 2 -18.62 13.17 5.31
C ASP A 2 -17.16 13.27 4.84
N THR A 3 -16.79 14.42 4.26
CA THR A 3 -15.43 14.65 3.74
C THR A 3 -14.36 14.62 4.82
N SER A 4 -14.69 15.03 6.05
CA SER A 4 -13.74 14.99 7.17
C SER A 4 -13.34 13.55 7.50
N THR A 5 -14.32 12.67 7.65
CA THR A 5 -14.09 11.24 7.89
C THR A 5 -13.34 10.60 6.71
N PHE A 6 -13.62 11.03 5.48
CA PHE A 6 -12.91 10.53 4.31
C PHE A 6 -11.44 10.96 4.28
N LEU A 7 -11.15 12.21 4.65
CA LEU A 7 -9.78 12.72 4.80
C LEU A 7 -8.99 11.95 5.87
N GLU A 8 -9.62 11.61 6.99
CA GLU A 8 -9.00 10.76 8.02
C GLU A 8 -8.63 9.39 7.45
N ARG A 9 -9.53 8.76 6.69
CA ARG A 9 -9.28 7.46 6.05
C ARG A 9 -8.19 7.52 4.99
N LEU A 10 -8.16 8.54 4.15
CA LEU A 10 -7.08 8.73 3.17
C LEU A 10 -5.73 8.93 3.85
N ASN A 11 -5.70 9.63 4.99
CA ASN A 11 -4.48 9.76 5.78
C ASN A 11 -4.04 8.45 6.42
N GLU A 12 -4.96 7.62 6.88
CA GLU A 12 -4.63 6.27 7.31
C GLU A 12 -4.08 5.41 6.16
N ASP A 13 -4.64 5.51 4.95
CA ASP A 13 -4.09 4.83 3.76
C ASP A 13 -2.67 5.34 3.46
N LEU A 14 -2.44 6.66 3.50
CA LEU A 14 -1.12 7.24 3.28
C LEU A 14 -0.10 6.75 4.31
N ALA A 15 -0.52 6.60 5.56
CA ALA A 15 0.32 6.06 6.62
C ALA A 15 0.72 4.61 6.33
N THR A 16 -0.19 3.78 5.80
CA THR A 16 0.14 2.39 5.43
C THR A 16 1.07 2.30 4.23
N GLU A 17 0.98 3.22 3.26
CA GLU A 17 1.97 3.29 2.17
C GLU A 17 3.38 3.59 2.68
N TYR A 18 3.52 4.48 3.67
CA TYR A 18 4.81 4.69 4.31
C TYR A 18 5.30 3.46 5.09
N GLN A 19 4.38 2.68 5.68
CA GLN A 19 4.71 1.41 6.30
C GLN A 19 5.29 0.45 5.26
N SER A 20 4.63 0.27 4.11
CA SER A 20 5.12 -0.60 3.02
C SER A 20 6.50 -0.17 2.53
N ILE A 21 6.74 1.14 2.35
CA ILE A 21 8.04 1.66 1.93
C ILE A 21 9.15 1.24 2.90
N VAL A 22 8.94 1.39 4.21
CA VAL A 22 9.93 1.02 5.23
C VAL A 22 10.08 -0.50 5.32
N GLN A 23 8.97 -1.24 5.30
CA GLN A 23 8.94 -2.69 5.39
C GLN A 23 9.65 -3.36 4.20
N TYR A 24 9.29 -3.00 2.98
CA TYR A 24 9.94 -3.52 1.77
C TYR A 24 11.43 -3.17 1.72
N THR A 25 11.80 -1.95 2.13
CA THR A 25 13.22 -1.57 2.20
C THR A 25 14.02 -2.52 3.10
N GLN A 26 13.48 -2.88 4.28
CA GLN A 26 14.13 -3.86 5.16
C GLN A 26 14.18 -5.23 4.49
N HIS A 27 13.04 -5.73 4.01
CA HIS A 27 12.93 -7.08 3.48
C HIS A 27 13.81 -7.30 2.24
N ILE A 28 13.83 -6.37 1.30
CA ILE A 28 14.73 -6.42 0.13
C ILE A 28 16.20 -6.50 0.58
N ALA A 29 16.57 -5.76 1.62
CA ALA A 29 17.93 -5.76 2.15
C ALA A 29 18.29 -7.04 2.92
N THR A 30 17.33 -7.66 3.63
CA THR A 30 17.61 -8.75 4.58
C THR A 30 17.27 -10.14 4.05
N ILE A 31 16.33 -10.29 3.12
CA ILE A 31 15.99 -11.58 2.51
C ILE A 31 17.22 -12.10 1.74
N LYS A 32 17.58 -13.37 1.98
CA LYS A 32 18.73 -14.06 1.37
C LYS A 32 18.31 -15.44 0.90
N GLY A 33 18.92 -15.89 -0.19
CA GLY A 33 18.72 -17.22 -0.75
C GLY A 33 18.42 -17.13 -2.24
N PRO A 34 18.99 -18.01 -3.09
CA PRO A 34 18.70 -18.00 -4.53
C PRO A 34 17.21 -18.18 -4.84
N GLU A 35 16.46 -18.87 -3.98
CA GLU A 35 15.02 -19.06 -4.08
C GLU A 35 14.20 -17.77 -3.97
N TYR A 36 14.76 -16.71 -3.36
CA TYR A 36 14.07 -15.43 -3.17
C TYR A 36 14.47 -14.38 -4.21
N HIS A 37 15.36 -14.68 -5.15
CA HIS A 37 15.90 -13.66 -6.06
C HIS A 37 14.79 -12.99 -6.90
N SER A 38 13.89 -13.79 -7.48
CA SER A 38 12.77 -13.26 -8.27
C SER A 38 11.89 -12.35 -7.42
N ILE A 39 11.45 -12.81 -6.25
CA ILE A 39 10.52 -12.04 -5.42
C ILE A 39 11.15 -10.76 -4.87
N THR A 40 12.47 -10.73 -4.62
CA THR A 40 13.14 -9.48 -4.24
C THR A 40 13.15 -8.44 -5.36
N GLU A 41 13.24 -8.84 -6.63
CA GLU A 41 13.11 -7.91 -7.77
C GLU A 41 11.67 -7.40 -7.92
N GLU A 42 10.68 -8.23 -7.59
CA GLU A 42 9.26 -7.82 -7.56
C GLU A 42 8.98 -6.84 -6.43
N LEU A 43 9.49 -7.08 -5.22
CA LEU A 43 9.41 -6.15 -4.10
C LEU A 43 10.05 -4.79 -4.42
N ASP A 44 11.18 -4.76 -5.14
CA ASP A 44 11.79 -3.51 -5.60
C ASP A 44 10.84 -2.73 -6.55
N ARG A 45 10.09 -3.43 -7.41
CA ARG A 45 9.06 -2.80 -8.26
C ARG A 45 7.89 -2.28 -7.41
N HIS A 46 7.40 -3.08 -6.45
CA HIS A 46 6.30 -2.70 -5.55
C HIS A 46 6.70 -1.47 -4.73
N LEU A 47 7.90 -1.45 -4.15
CA LEU A 47 8.43 -0.31 -3.42
C LEU A 47 8.39 1.01 -4.21
N ALA A 48 8.74 0.96 -5.51
CA ALA A 48 8.63 2.13 -6.37
C ALA A 48 7.18 2.56 -6.63
N GLN A 49 6.26 1.59 -6.69
CA GLN A 49 4.82 1.82 -6.80
C GLN A 49 4.24 2.41 -5.52
N GLU A 50 4.62 1.95 -4.32
CA GLU A 50 4.11 2.50 -3.05
C GLU A 50 4.51 3.96 -2.86
N LEU A 51 5.73 4.34 -3.31
CA LEU A 51 6.11 5.75 -3.33
C LEU A 51 5.20 6.57 -4.26
N GLN A 52 4.73 5.98 -5.37
CA GLN A 52 3.79 6.63 -6.26
C GLN A 52 2.37 6.67 -5.67
N HIS A 53 1.94 5.62 -4.97
CA HIS A 53 0.65 5.57 -4.25
C HIS A 53 0.61 6.67 -3.18
N ALA A 54 1.65 6.76 -2.36
CA ALA A 54 1.79 7.78 -1.33
C ALA A 54 1.69 9.20 -1.90
N LYS A 55 2.32 9.46 -3.06
CA LYS A 55 2.22 10.76 -3.74
C LYS A 55 0.81 11.07 -4.20
N ILE A 56 0.12 10.08 -4.79
CA ILE A 56 -1.27 10.25 -5.26
C ILE A 56 -2.18 10.53 -4.07
N LEU A 57 -2.09 9.75 -2.99
CA LEU A 57 -2.86 9.97 -1.76
C LEU A 57 -2.60 11.36 -1.17
N ALA A 58 -1.34 11.76 -1.03
CA ALA A 58 -1.00 13.09 -0.53
C ALA A 58 -1.60 14.22 -1.38
N GLN A 59 -1.57 14.08 -2.71
CA GLN A 59 -2.21 15.04 -3.63
C GLN A 59 -3.73 15.07 -3.47
N GLN A 60 -4.40 13.93 -3.32
CA GLN A 60 -5.85 13.89 -3.11
C GLN A 60 -6.25 14.46 -1.75
N ILE A 61 -5.46 14.21 -0.70
CA ILE A 61 -5.68 14.79 0.64
C ILE A 61 -5.59 16.31 0.60
N ASP A 62 -4.54 16.87 -0.02
CA ASP A 62 -4.36 18.32 -0.19
C ASP A 62 -5.47 18.93 -1.07
N PHE A 63 -5.81 18.28 -2.18
CA PHE A 63 -6.88 18.70 -3.08
C PHE A 63 -8.23 18.85 -2.37
N LEU A 64 -8.53 17.96 -1.43
CA LEU A 64 -9.75 17.98 -0.61
C LEU A 64 -9.65 18.93 0.60
N GLY A 65 -8.57 19.69 0.73
CA GLY A 65 -8.35 20.68 1.79
C GLY A 65 -7.82 20.10 3.11
N GLY A 66 -7.35 18.85 3.10
CA GLY A 66 -6.67 18.22 4.24
C GLY A 66 -5.17 18.52 4.27
N THR A 67 -4.48 18.00 5.30
CA THR A 67 -3.02 18.00 5.37
C THR A 67 -2.54 16.55 5.36
N PRO A 68 -1.68 16.15 4.39
CA PRO A 68 -1.11 14.81 4.35
C PRO A 68 -0.32 14.49 5.62
N THR A 69 -0.58 13.32 6.19
CA THR A 69 0.13 12.82 7.35
C THR A 69 1.59 12.54 7.01
N VAL A 70 2.43 12.53 8.03
CA VAL A 70 3.81 12.04 7.99
C VAL A 70 4.02 10.85 8.92
N THR A 71 2.92 10.30 9.45
CA THR A 71 2.94 9.21 10.42
C THR A 71 3.26 7.90 9.73
N VAL A 72 4.19 7.15 10.30
CA VAL A 72 4.50 5.78 9.87
C VAL A 72 4.04 4.83 10.99
N PRO A 73 3.08 3.93 10.72
CA PRO A 73 2.70 2.86 11.63
C PRO A 73 3.90 1.97 12.00
N GLY A 74 3.79 1.22 13.09
CA GLY A 74 4.84 0.29 13.49
C GLY A 74 5.12 -0.75 12.42
N VAL A 75 6.39 -0.89 12.03
CA VAL A 75 6.83 -1.89 11.05
C VAL A 75 7.25 -3.17 11.80
N PRO A 76 6.76 -4.36 11.41
CA PRO A 76 7.22 -5.62 11.98
C PRO A 76 8.72 -5.82 11.76
N ASP A 77 9.47 -6.08 12.83
CA ASP A 77 10.90 -6.39 12.74
C ASP A 77 11.08 -7.89 12.44
N VAL A 78 10.87 -8.26 11.18
CA VAL A 78 11.03 -9.63 10.66
C VAL A 78 12.00 -9.63 9.49
N THR A 79 13.00 -10.51 9.55
CA THR A 79 14.10 -10.50 8.55
C THR A 79 14.31 -11.84 7.85
N ASP A 80 13.59 -12.89 8.26
CA ASP A 80 13.63 -14.17 7.57
C ASP A 80 12.71 -14.17 6.34
N GLY A 81 13.14 -14.78 5.23
CA GLY A 81 12.44 -14.70 3.94
C GLY A 81 10.97 -15.08 4.00
N ALA A 82 10.65 -16.24 4.58
CA ALA A 82 9.27 -16.71 4.63
C ALA A 82 8.35 -15.86 5.51
N SER A 83 8.82 -15.37 6.67
CA SER A 83 7.98 -14.53 7.55
C SER A 83 7.89 -13.10 7.05
N ALA A 84 8.96 -12.56 6.43
CA ALA A 84 8.95 -11.26 5.76
C ALA A 84 7.88 -11.22 4.66
N LEU A 85 7.90 -12.18 3.74
CA LEU A 85 6.90 -12.27 2.66
C LEU A 85 5.47 -12.45 3.19
N LYS A 86 5.29 -13.19 4.29
CA LYS A 86 3.96 -13.28 4.93
C LYS A 86 3.50 -11.96 5.51
N ALA A 87 4.40 -11.19 6.12
CA ALA A 87 4.10 -9.86 6.63
C ALA A 87 3.76 -8.89 5.49
N ASP A 88 4.42 -9.02 4.35
CA ASP A 88 4.14 -8.25 3.13
C ASP A 88 2.74 -8.57 2.59
N VAL A 89 2.40 -9.85 2.40
CA VAL A 89 1.05 -10.27 1.98
C VAL A 89 -0.04 -9.78 2.95
N GLU A 90 0.22 -9.85 4.27
CA GLU A 90 -0.75 -9.40 5.27
C GLU A 90 -1.01 -7.89 5.19
N LEU A 91 0.05 -7.10 4.96
CA LEU A 91 -0.07 -5.67 4.73
C LEU A 91 -0.87 -5.39 3.46
N GLU A 92 -0.48 -5.99 2.33
CA GLU A 92 -1.13 -5.73 1.04
C GLU A 92 -2.59 -6.17 1.00
N ARG A 93 -2.96 -7.28 1.66
CA ARG A 93 -4.37 -7.69 1.77
C ARG A 93 -5.21 -6.66 2.50
N ARG A 94 -4.68 -6.08 3.59
CA ARG A 94 -5.38 -5.00 4.30
C ARG A 94 -5.49 -3.76 3.42
N GLN A 95 -4.43 -3.38 2.73
CA GLN A 95 -4.45 -2.22 1.82
C GLN A 95 -5.45 -2.41 0.68
N LEU A 96 -5.51 -3.62 0.12
CA LEU A 96 -6.46 -3.97 -0.95
C LEU A 96 -7.91 -3.77 -0.50
N ASP A 97 -8.26 -4.26 0.69
CA ASP A 97 -9.60 -4.07 1.25
C ASP A 97 -9.88 -2.59 1.54
N ARG A 98 -8.85 -1.85 1.98
CA ARG A 98 -8.98 -0.41 2.19
C ARG A 98 -9.22 0.34 0.88
N TYR A 99 -8.47 0.07 -0.17
CA TYR A 99 -8.64 0.73 -1.48
C TYR A 99 -9.98 0.41 -2.14
N ARG A 100 -10.49 -0.83 -2.02
CA ARG A 100 -11.85 -1.18 -2.47
C ARG A 100 -12.87 -0.26 -1.82
N GLN A 101 -12.76 -0.10 -0.50
CA GLN A 101 -13.67 0.76 0.25
C GLN A 101 -13.44 2.25 -0.06
N ARG A 102 -12.20 2.72 -0.27
CA ARG A 102 -11.95 4.13 -0.63
C ARG A 102 -12.52 4.53 -1.99
N VAL A 103 -12.44 3.65 -2.98
CA VAL A 103 -13.03 3.91 -4.30
C VAL A 103 -14.57 4.01 -4.19
N MET A 104 -15.19 3.16 -3.37
CA MET A 104 -16.64 3.24 -3.08
C MET A 104 -16.98 4.51 -2.32
N ASP A 105 -16.25 4.80 -1.25
CA ASP A 105 -16.40 5.99 -0.40
C ASP A 105 -16.33 7.29 -1.23
N ALA A 106 -15.34 7.42 -2.12
CA ALA A 106 -15.19 8.57 -3.02
C ALA A 106 -16.36 8.68 -4.00
N THR A 107 -16.83 7.55 -4.53
CA THR A 107 -17.98 7.51 -5.44
C THR A 107 -19.26 7.96 -4.73
N ASP A 108 -19.52 7.46 -3.52
CA ASP A 108 -20.70 7.79 -2.71
C ASP A 108 -20.72 9.26 -2.26
N LEU A 109 -19.54 9.88 -2.12
CA LEU A 109 -19.37 11.31 -1.85
C LEU A 109 -19.54 12.19 -3.10
N GLY A 110 -19.71 11.61 -4.28
CA GLY A 110 -19.80 12.36 -5.53
C GLY A 110 -18.46 12.96 -5.97
N LEU A 111 -17.34 12.29 -5.66
CA LEU A 111 -15.96 12.67 -6.02
C LEU A 111 -15.40 11.71 -7.09
N PRO A 112 -15.90 11.75 -8.34
CA PRO A 112 -15.51 10.80 -9.38
C PRO A 112 -14.04 10.92 -9.80
N ASP A 113 -13.49 12.13 -9.74
CA ASP A 113 -12.08 12.44 -9.98
C ASP A 113 -11.15 11.80 -8.94
N VAL A 114 -11.51 11.91 -7.66
CA VAL A 114 -10.78 11.24 -6.58
C VAL A 114 -10.90 9.71 -6.72
N ALA A 115 -12.09 9.20 -7.02
CA ALA A 115 -12.28 7.77 -7.25
C ALA A 115 -11.43 7.27 -8.43
N GLU A 116 -11.32 8.03 -9.51
CA GLU A 116 -10.46 7.72 -10.66
C GLU A 116 -8.97 7.71 -10.28
N ALA A 117 -8.53 8.68 -9.48
CA ALA A 117 -7.15 8.75 -9.00
C ALA A 117 -6.76 7.54 -8.11
N LEU A 118 -7.70 6.97 -7.36
CA LEU A 118 -7.46 5.83 -6.46
C LEU A 118 -7.54 4.45 -7.17
N ARG A 119 -8.15 4.36 -8.36
CA ARG A 119 -8.29 3.08 -9.08
C ARG A 119 -6.97 2.42 -9.47
N PRO A 120 -5.94 3.16 -9.95
CA PRO A 120 -4.64 2.57 -10.23
C PRO A 120 -3.98 1.95 -8.98
N LEU A 121 -4.14 2.60 -7.82
CA LEU A 121 -3.61 2.10 -6.54
C LEU A 121 -4.28 0.77 -6.21
N LEU A 122 -5.62 0.73 -6.23
CA LEU A 122 -6.40 -0.50 -6.06
C LEU A 122 -5.94 -1.64 -6.99
N GLN A 123 -5.73 -1.35 -8.27
CA GLN A 123 -5.29 -2.35 -9.24
C GLN A 123 -3.89 -2.87 -8.91
N GLN A 124 -2.95 -1.98 -8.65
CA GLN A 124 -1.57 -2.35 -8.34
C GLN A 124 -1.49 -3.15 -7.05
N THR A 125 -2.15 -2.73 -5.98
CA THR A 125 -2.25 -3.47 -4.72
C THR A 125 -2.85 -4.87 -4.93
N GLN A 126 -3.84 -5.01 -5.82
CA GLN A 126 -4.38 -6.33 -6.15
C GLN A 126 -3.34 -7.23 -6.84
N ASP A 127 -2.55 -6.66 -7.74
CA ASP A 127 -1.49 -7.39 -8.43
C ASP A 127 -0.36 -7.75 -7.45
N HIS A 128 0.00 -6.86 -6.52
CA HIS A 128 0.96 -7.13 -5.44
C HIS A 128 0.56 -8.33 -4.59
N VAL A 129 -0.69 -8.36 -4.13
CA VAL A 129 -1.21 -9.50 -3.34
C VAL A 129 -1.05 -10.82 -4.10
N ARG A 130 -1.37 -10.85 -5.40
CA ARG A 130 -1.23 -12.08 -6.20
C ARG A 130 0.23 -12.49 -6.36
N GLU A 131 1.10 -11.56 -6.75
CA GLU A 131 2.53 -11.83 -6.96
C GLU A 131 3.19 -12.37 -5.67
N LEU A 132 2.87 -11.78 -4.51
CA LEU A 132 3.38 -12.23 -3.22
C LEU A 132 2.78 -13.57 -2.74
N GLU A 133 1.49 -13.82 -3.02
CA GLU A 133 0.84 -15.10 -2.71
C GLU A 133 1.42 -16.25 -3.55
N ASP A 134 1.62 -16.03 -4.85
CA ASP A 134 2.24 -16.98 -5.76
C ASP A 134 3.66 -17.35 -5.29
N ALA A 135 4.43 -16.37 -4.81
CA ALA A 135 5.76 -16.58 -4.24
C ALA A 135 5.76 -17.43 -2.95
N LEU A 136 4.65 -17.48 -2.21
CA LEU A 136 4.46 -18.34 -1.04
C LEU A 136 3.88 -19.72 -1.38
N GLY A 137 3.65 -20.02 -2.66
CA GLY A 137 3.05 -21.27 -3.13
C GLY A 137 1.53 -21.32 -2.97
N GLY A 138 0.87 -20.15 -3.02
CA GLY A 138 -0.59 -19.98 -3.07
C GLY A 138 -1.21 -20.34 -4.41
#